data_AF-A0A3N5J8C0-F1
#
_entry.id   AF-A0A3N5J8C0-F1
#
_cell.length_a   1.000
_cell.length_b   1.000
_cell.length_c   1.000
_cell.angle_alpha   90.00
_cell.angle_beta   90.00
_cell.angle_gamma   90.00
#
_symmetry.space_group_name_H-M   'P 1'
#
loop_
_entity.id
_entity.type
_entity.pdbx_description
1 polymer ?
#
loop_
_entity_poly.entity_id
_entity_poly.type
_entity_poly.pdbx_seq_one_letter_code
_entity_poly.pdbx_strand_id
1 'polypeptide(L)'
;MSRKLTAVAVAALIALAAGAPLQAQQPGQEAGPDAAQDATQPPQQGTRHEQPPEDPAELEEQSRKAYADGKYLSFYIANLKLHKMRPHVPQYMINLVRAGALLDKANTAYHYMHMMQQQGLSFDFNSTEDTLNIRDTQAYDYINNLMIAANEPAGEGSVAITLPGPPRDYGALAWDPSRERLLLGTVREGKLLAVADDG
;
A
#
# COMPACT_ATOMS: atom_id res chain seq x y z
N MET A 1 -34.32 -41.15 -24.99
CA MET A 1 -35.58 -40.70 -24.35
C MET A 1 -35.22 -39.87 -23.12
N SER A 2 -35.74 -38.63 -23.05
CA SER A 2 -36.07 -37.74 -21.90
C SER A 2 -35.31 -37.85 -20.56
N ARG A 3 -35.00 -36.80 -19.78
CA ARG A 3 -35.27 -35.34 -19.74
C ARG A 3 -34.40 -34.80 -18.57
N LYS A 4 -33.59 -33.75 -18.76
CA LYS A 4 -33.78 -32.31 -18.42
C LYS A 4 -33.13 -31.86 -17.09
N LEU A 5 -32.27 -30.85 -17.24
CA LEU A 5 -31.70 -29.97 -16.21
C LEU A 5 -32.78 -29.06 -15.60
N THR A 6 -32.58 -28.67 -14.34
CA THR A 6 -33.30 -27.56 -13.69
C THR A 6 -32.29 -26.59 -13.07
N ALA A 7 -32.25 -25.39 -13.64
CA ALA A 7 -31.65 -24.18 -13.09
C ALA A 7 -32.69 -23.46 -12.22
N VAL A 8 -32.26 -22.80 -11.13
CA VAL A 8 -33.08 -21.87 -10.38
C VAL A 8 -32.45 -20.48 -10.46
N ALA A 9 -33.21 -19.55 -11.02
CA ALA A 9 -32.91 -18.15 -11.18
C ALA A 9 -33.59 -17.32 -10.09
N VAL A 10 -32.96 -16.19 -9.77
CA VAL A 10 -33.41 -15.11 -8.88
C VAL A 10 -34.49 -14.26 -9.56
N ALA A 11 -35.48 -13.78 -8.79
CA ALA A 11 -36.23 -12.57 -9.15
C ALA A 11 -36.73 -11.83 -7.90
N ALA A 12 -36.50 -10.52 -7.92
CA ALA A 12 -36.81 -9.53 -6.90
C ALA A 12 -38.28 -9.09 -6.89
N LEU A 13 -38.74 -8.54 -5.77
CA LEU A 13 -39.98 -7.77 -5.67
C LEU A 13 -39.75 -6.50 -4.85
N ILE A 14 -39.88 -5.36 -5.54
CA ILE A 14 -39.87 -3.99 -5.01
C ILE A 14 -41.32 -3.64 -4.67
N ALA A 15 -41.56 -3.13 -3.45
CA ALA A 15 -42.84 -2.53 -3.08
C ALA A 15 -42.64 -1.07 -2.64
N LEU A 16 -43.33 -0.20 -3.37
CA LEU A 16 -43.38 1.26 -3.26
C LEU A 16 -44.60 1.65 -2.41
N ALA A 17 -44.46 2.56 -1.45
CA ALA A 17 -45.60 3.22 -0.81
C ALA A 17 -45.28 4.71 -0.51
N ALA A 18 -45.94 5.61 -1.26
CA ALA A 18 -46.28 6.97 -0.85
C ALA A 18 -47.31 6.89 0.32
N GLY A 19 -47.48 7.80 1.27
CA GLY A 19 -47.20 9.22 1.42
C GLY A 19 -48.46 9.87 2.01
N ALA A 20 -48.39 10.52 3.18
CA ALA A 20 -49.28 11.62 3.64
C ALA A 20 -48.93 12.09 5.08
N PRO A 21 -49.24 13.35 5.48
CA PRO A 21 -48.49 14.11 6.48
C PRO A 21 -49.31 14.56 7.72
N LEU A 22 -48.67 15.40 8.56
CA LEU A 22 -49.18 16.21 9.68
C LEU A 22 -49.40 15.52 11.04
N GLN A 23 -48.66 15.95 12.07
CA GLN A 23 -49.21 16.87 13.08
C GLN A 23 -48.12 17.48 13.98
N ALA A 24 -48.28 18.77 14.23
CA ALA A 24 -47.43 19.65 15.00
C ALA A 24 -47.50 19.39 16.51
N GLN A 25 -46.38 19.55 17.20
CA GLN A 25 -46.29 19.60 18.66
C GLN A 25 -46.38 21.05 19.16
N GLN A 26 -47.21 21.24 20.18
CA GLN A 26 -47.35 22.48 20.96
C GLN A 26 -47.94 22.10 22.34
N PRO A 27 -47.86 22.94 23.37
CA PRO A 27 -46.67 23.28 24.16
C PRO A 27 -46.90 23.06 25.68
N GLY A 28 -45.87 23.27 26.50
CA GLY A 28 -46.04 23.69 27.90
C GLY A 28 -45.81 22.63 28.97
N GLN A 29 -44.62 22.67 29.58
CA GLN A 29 -44.45 22.25 30.96
C GLN A 29 -43.71 23.37 31.68
N GLU A 30 -44.46 24.04 32.56
CA GLU A 30 -44.02 25.14 33.41
C GLU A 30 -43.00 24.62 34.42
N ALA A 31 -41.77 25.15 34.36
CA ALA A 31 -40.79 25.04 35.43
C ALA A 31 -40.93 26.27 36.33
N GLY A 32 -41.18 26.03 37.62
CA GLY A 32 -41.23 27.07 38.65
C GLY A 32 -39.85 27.74 38.86
N PRO A 33 -39.84 28.95 39.46
CA PRO A 33 -38.66 29.80 39.52
C PRO A 33 -37.89 29.53 40.82
N ASP A 34 -36.71 28.94 40.73
CA ASP A 34 -35.64 29.24 41.68
C ASP A 34 -34.28 28.72 41.20
N ALA A 35 -33.23 29.47 41.54
CA ALA A 35 -31.82 29.27 41.21
C ALA A 35 -31.38 29.69 39.80
N ALA A 36 -31.56 30.98 39.49
CA ALA A 36 -30.56 31.70 38.74
C ALA A 36 -29.27 31.78 39.58
N GLN A 37 -28.23 31.03 39.23
CA GLN A 37 -26.84 31.43 39.41
C GLN A 37 -25.89 30.49 38.66
N ASP A 38 -24.97 31.13 37.92
CA ASP A 38 -23.77 30.59 37.28
C ASP A 38 -23.86 30.15 35.80
N ALA A 39 -24.32 31.09 34.96
CA ALA A 39 -24.10 31.08 33.52
C ALA A 39 -22.95 32.03 33.12
N THR A 40 -21.77 31.87 33.73
CA THR A 40 -20.55 32.57 33.31
C THR A 40 -19.32 31.67 33.34
N GLN A 41 -19.43 30.47 32.76
CA GLN A 41 -18.25 29.71 32.33
C GLN A 41 -18.14 29.82 30.80
N PRO A 42 -17.12 30.52 30.26
CA PRO A 42 -16.87 30.48 28.83
C PRO A 42 -16.58 29.03 28.42
N PRO A 43 -17.02 28.59 27.23
CA PRO A 43 -16.74 27.24 26.75
C PRO A 43 -15.23 27.03 26.77
N GLN A 44 -14.76 26.07 27.56
CA GLN A 44 -13.36 25.66 27.52
C GLN A 44 -13.10 25.18 26.10
N GLN A 45 -12.46 26.03 25.30
CA GLN A 45 -11.80 25.62 24.08
C GLN A 45 -10.71 24.65 24.54
N GLY A 46 -11.02 23.35 24.49
CA GLY A 46 -10.02 22.32 24.62
C GLY A 46 -8.92 22.69 23.64
N THR A 47 -7.74 23.01 24.18
CA THR A 47 -6.55 23.22 23.37
C THR A 47 -6.35 21.92 22.61
N ARG A 48 -6.75 21.90 21.33
CA ARG A 48 -6.30 20.88 20.40
C ARG A 48 -4.80 21.09 20.33
N HIS A 49 -4.06 20.34 21.15
CA HIS A 49 -2.62 20.25 21.02
C HIS A 49 -2.39 19.72 19.61
N GLU A 50 -2.02 20.61 18.71
CA GLU A 50 -1.56 20.25 17.38
C GLU A 50 -0.26 19.49 17.63
N GLN A 51 -0.33 18.15 17.57
CA GLN A 51 0.86 17.32 17.68
C GLN A 51 1.82 17.80 16.60
N PRO A 52 3.10 18.02 16.93
CA PRO A 52 4.10 18.33 15.92
C PRO A 52 3.99 17.33 14.77
N PRO A 53 4.19 17.76 13.52
CA PRO A 53 4.18 16.84 12.39
C PRO A 53 5.15 15.68 12.68
N GLU A 54 4.64 14.44 12.61
CA GLU A 54 5.42 13.26 12.94
C GLU A 54 6.62 13.14 11.97
N ASP A 55 7.84 12.97 12.50
CA ASP A 55 9.05 12.78 11.69
C ASP A 55 9.16 11.31 11.23
N PRO A 56 9.31 11.04 9.90
CA PRO A 56 9.56 9.69 9.41
C PRO A 56 10.75 8.99 10.07
N ALA A 57 11.84 9.69 10.37
CA ALA A 57 13.03 9.07 10.95
C ALA A 57 12.76 8.56 12.38
N GLU A 58 12.02 9.35 13.17
CA GLU A 58 11.57 8.94 14.50
C GLU A 58 10.61 7.74 14.43
N LEU A 59 9.68 7.72 13.48
CA LEU A 59 8.77 6.59 13.27
C LEU A 59 9.50 5.31 12.86
N GLU A 60 10.55 5.40 12.04
CA GLU A 60 11.40 4.26 11.69
C GLU A 60 12.12 3.68 12.90
N GLU A 61 12.66 4.55 13.77
CA GLU A 61 13.29 4.11 15.01
C GLU A 61 12.27 3.48 15.98
N GLN A 62 11.10 4.10 16.13
CA GLN A 62 10.00 3.55 16.93
C GLN A 62 9.57 2.17 16.41
N SER A 63 9.47 2.01 15.09
CA SER A 63 9.18 0.72 14.43
C SER A 63 10.23 -0.33 14.78
N ARG A 64 11.52 -0.04 14.60
CA ARG A 64 12.62 -0.96 14.93
C ARG A 64 12.60 -1.37 16.40
N LYS A 65 12.45 -0.40 17.30
CA LYS A 65 12.42 -0.65 18.75
C LYS A 65 11.18 -1.47 19.15
N ALA A 66 10.01 -1.15 18.60
CA ALA A 66 8.79 -1.89 18.89
C ALA A 66 8.90 -3.36 18.44
N TYR A 67 9.51 -3.61 17.28
CA TYR A 67 9.78 -4.97 16.82
C TYR A 67 10.73 -5.72 17.78
N ALA A 68 11.86 -5.10 18.15
CA ALA A 68 12.84 -5.71 19.06
C ALA A 68 12.27 -5.99 20.46
N ASP A 69 11.37 -5.13 20.94
CA ASP A 69 10.68 -5.28 22.24
C ASP A 69 9.50 -6.26 22.18
N GLY A 70 9.18 -6.86 21.03
CA GLY A 70 7.99 -7.72 20.84
C GLY A 70 6.65 -6.97 20.89
N LYS A 71 6.66 -5.63 20.81
CA LYS A 71 5.47 -4.77 20.84
C LYS A 71 4.88 -4.66 19.44
N TYR A 72 4.35 -5.77 18.91
CA TYR A 72 3.94 -5.87 17.51
C TYR A 72 2.81 -4.93 17.09
N LEU A 73 1.91 -4.54 18.01
CA LEU A 73 0.89 -3.52 17.72
C LEU A 73 1.52 -2.14 17.49
N SER A 74 2.52 -1.75 18.30
CA SER A 74 3.25 -0.51 18.10
C SER A 74 4.07 -0.54 16.80
N PHE A 75 4.67 -1.70 16.48
CA PHE A 75 5.34 -1.95 15.21
C PHE A 75 4.36 -1.77 14.02
N TYR A 76 3.16 -2.35 14.10
CA TYR A 76 2.11 -2.18 13.09
C TYR A 76 1.74 -0.70 12.89
N ILE A 77 1.45 0.01 13.99
CA ILE A 77 1.02 1.42 13.94
C ILE A 77 2.10 2.32 13.33
N ALA A 78 3.36 2.13 13.73
CA ALA A 78 4.48 2.90 13.19
C ALA A 78 4.64 2.67 11.67
N ASN A 79 4.62 1.41 11.21
CA ASN A 79 4.73 1.11 9.78
C ASN A 79 3.50 1.56 8.99
N LEU A 80 2.31 1.56 9.58
CA LEU A 80 1.11 2.08 8.92
C LEU A 80 1.23 3.59 8.66
N LYS A 81 1.75 4.33 9.63
CA LYS A 81 2.02 5.77 9.48
C LYS A 81 3.10 6.02 8.43
N LEU A 82 4.21 5.28 8.50
CA LEU A 82 5.29 5.36 7.52
C LEU A 82 4.80 5.07 6.10
N HIS A 83 3.98 4.02 5.93
CA HIS A 83 3.42 3.68 4.63
C HIS A 83 2.50 4.80 4.09
N LYS A 84 1.69 5.43 4.94
CA LYS A 84 0.87 6.59 4.53
C LYS A 84 1.72 7.79 4.11
N MET A 85 2.83 8.05 4.81
CA MET A 85 3.72 9.19 4.52
C MET A 85 4.60 8.93 3.30
N ARG A 86 5.01 7.67 3.10
CA ARG A 86 5.93 7.25 2.04
C ARG A 86 5.42 5.97 1.36
N PRO A 87 4.37 6.07 0.52
CA PRO A 87 3.74 4.90 -0.09
C PRO A 87 4.66 4.12 -1.04
N HIS A 88 5.67 4.77 -1.58
CA HIS A 88 6.61 4.21 -2.55
C HIS A 88 7.72 3.34 -1.92
N VAL A 89 7.78 3.22 -0.59
CA VAL A 89 8.78 2.40 0.10
C VAL A 89 8.18 1.03 0.43
N PRO A 90 8.57 -0.05 -0.27
CA PRO A 90 7.96 -1.38 -0.10
C PRO A 90 8.18 -1.98 1.30
N GLN A 91 9.27 -1.59 1.96
CA GLN A 91 9.66 -2.13 3.27
C GLN A 91 8.56 -1.97 4.33
N TYR A 92 7.79 -0.88 4.29
CA TYR A 92 6.73 -0.67 5.26
C TYR A 92 5.56 -1.65 5.04
N MET A 93 5.26 -2.03 3.79
CA MET A 93 4.28 -3.09 3.51
C MET A 93 4.77 -4.45 3.99
N ILE A 94 6.05 -4.79 3.75
CA ILE A 94 6.67 -6.03 4.27
C ILE A 94 6.52 -6.08 5.79
N ASN A 95 6.82 -4.98 6.47
CA ASN A 95 6.69 -4.89 7.92
C ASN A 95 5.22 -4.99 8.38
N LEU A 96 4.25 -4.46 7.62
CA LEU A 96 2.82 -4.61 7.90
C LEU A 96 2.35 -6.07 7.76
N VAL A 97 2.87 -6.82 6.78
CA VAL A 97 2.62 -8.27 6.67
C VAL A 97 3.18 -9.00 7.88
N ARG A 98 4.44 -8.75 8.24
CA ARG A 98 5.10 -9.36 9.42
C ARG A 98 4.33 -9.03 10.71
N ALA A 99 3.96 -7.77 10.91
CA ALA A 99 3.18 -7.35 12.07
C ALA A 99 1.79 -8.01 12.10
N GLY A 100 1.12 -8.13 10.95
CA GLY A 100 -0.15 -8.82 10.83
C GLY A 100 -0.05 -10.29 11.21
N ALA A 101 1.01 -10.97 10.76
CA ALA A 101 1.29 -12.34 11.14
C ALA A 101 1.56 -12.47 12.64
N LEU A 102 2.50 -11.70 13.20
CA LEU A 102 2.87 -11.73 14.63
C LEU A 102 1.73 -11.34 15.59
N LEU A 103 0.67 -10.69 15.11
CA LEU A 103 -0.54 -10.35 15.87
C LEU A 103 -1.70 -11.34 15.68
N ASP A 104 -1.46 -12.48 15.02
CA ASP A 104 -2.49 -13.44 14.61
C ASP A 104 -3.62 -12.81 13.78
N LYS A 105 -3.28 -11.82 12.96
CA LYS A 105 -4.17 -11.14 12.02
C LYS A 105 -3.87 -11.54 10.58
N ALA A 106 -4.05 -12.82 10.27
CA ALA A 106 -3.80 -13.39 8.94
C ALA A 106 -4.47 -12.61 7.80
N ASN A 107 -5.74 -12.20 7.97
CA ASN A 107 -6.46 -11.40 6.96
C ASN A 107 -5.76 -10.05 6.68
N THR A 108 -5.22 -9.40 7.71
CA THR A 108 -4.46 -8.16 7.56
C THR A 108 -3.14 -8.42 6.83
N ALA A 109 -2.45 -9.50 7.15
CA ALA A 109 -1.24 -9.89 6.44
C ALA A 109 -1.53 -10.16 4.95
N TYR A 110 -2.55 -10.98 4.65
CA TYR A 110 -2.94 -11.30 3.28
C TYR A 110 -3.38 -10.07 2.48
N HIS A 111 -4.05 -9.11 3.13
CA HIS A 111 -4.42 -7.85 2.51
C HIS A 111 -3.19 -7.11 1.97
N TYR A 112 -2.15 -6.94 2.80
CA TYR A 112 -0.92 -6.27 2.36
C TYR A 112 -0.12 -7.11 1.36
N MET A 113 -0.06 -8.44 1.53
CA MET A 113 0.55 -9.31 0.51
C MET A 113 -0.15 -9.14 -0.86
N HIS A 114 -1.48 -9.08 -0.87
CA HIS A 114 -2.24 -8.88 -2.11
C HIS A 114 -1.99 -7.48 -2.71
N MET A 115 -1.97 -6.43 -1.88
CA MET A 115 -1.62 -5.08 -2.35
C MET A 115 -0.21 -5.03 -2.96
N MET A 116 0.75 -5.71 -2.35
CA MET A 116 2.12 -5.82 -2.88
C MET A 116 2.12 -6.53 -4.23
N GLN A 117 1.42 -7.66 -4.33
CA GLN A 117 1.29 -8.42 -5.57
C GLN A 117 0.64 -7.59 -6.70
N GLN A 118 -0.40 -6.81 -6.42
CA GLN A 118 -1.04 -5.92 -7.40
C GLN A 118 -0.10 -4.82 -7.92
N GLN A 119 0.90 -4.43 -7.13
CA GLN A 119 1.91 -3.44 -7.52
C GLN A 119 3.10 -4.09 -8.26
N GLY A 120 3.09 -5.41 -8.47
CA GLY A 120 4.23 -6.14 -9.03
C GLY A 120 5.45 -6.18 -8.11
N LEU A 121 5.25 -5.94 -6.81
CA LEU A 121 6.32 -6.06 -5.82
C LEU A 121 6.59 -7.55 -5.55
N SER A 122 7.87 -7.90 -5.50
CA SER A 122 8.31 -9.23 -5.12
C SER A 122 8.95 -9.22 -3.72
N PHE A 123 8.54 -10.19 -2.91
CA PHE A 123 9.19 -10.54 -1.64
C PHE A 123 8.80 -11.97 -1.28
N ASP A 124 9.77 -12.81 -0.90
CA ASP A 124 9.49 -14.16 -0.41
C ASP A 124 9.22 -14.14 1.10
N PHE A 125 7.95 -14.28 1.50
CA PHE A 125 7.60 -14.35 2.91
C PHE A 125 7.95 -15.70 3.56
N ASN A 126 8.39 -16.70 2.81
CA ASN A 126 8.96 -17.93 3.40
C ASN A 126 10.35 -17.69 4.01
N SER A 127 11.04 -16.62 3.60
CA SER A 127 12.38 -16.26 4.08
C SER A 127 12.42 -15.73 5.52
N THR A 128 11.26 -15.41 6.13
CA THR A 128 11.17 -14.84 7.48
C THR A 128 10.29 -15.68 8.40
N GLU A 129 10.77 -16.00 9.59
CA GLU A 129 10.03 -16.80 10.58
C GLU A 129 8.77 -16.10 11.11
N ASP A 130 8.67 -14.78 10.99
CA ASP A 130 7.54 -13.99 11.50
C ASP A 130 6.20 -14.35 10.86
N THR A 131 6.23 -15.00 9.70
CA THR A 131 5.03 -15.40 8.95
C THR A 131 4.62 -16.84 9.17
N LEU A 132 5.34 -17.62 9.99
CA LEU A 132 5.12 -19.06 10.15
C LEU A 132 3.66 -19.41 10.47
N ASN A 133 3.00 -18.63 11.32
CA ASN A 133 1.62 -18.88 11.76
C ASN A 133 0.55 -18.61 10.69
N ILE A 134 0.89 -17.93 9.59
CA ILE A 134 -0.03 -17.65 8.48
C ILE A 134 0.30 -18.48 7.23
N ARG A 135 1.31 -19.36 7.30
CA ARG A 135 1.63 -20.29 6.20
C ARG A 135 0.61 -21.43 6.14
N ASP A 136 0.79 -22.32 5.17
CA ASP A 136 0.00 -23.55 4.98
C ASP A 136 -1.50 -23.32 4.69
N THR A 137 -1.85 -22.10 4.24
CA THR A 137 -3.16 -21.82 3.70
C THR A 137 -3.07 -21.66 2.20
N GLN A 138 -4.10 -22.12 1.48
CA GLN A 138 -4.17 -21.95 0.03
C GLN A 138 -4.06 -20.48 -0.40
N ALA A 139 -4.61 -19.55 0.41
CA ALA A 139 -4.52 -18.12 0.16
C ALA A 139 -3.09 -17.60 0.29
N TYR A 140 -2.38 -18.00 1.35
CA TYR A 140 -0.98 -17.64 1.54
C TYR A 140 -0.11 -18.18 0.40
N ASP A 141 -0.22 -19.47 0.10
CA ASP A 141 0.60 -20.13 -0.93
C ASP A 141 0.37 -19.47 -2.29
N TYR A 142 -0.89 -19.21 -2.64
CA TYR A 142 -1.24 -18.57 -3.89
C TYR A 142 -0.59 -17.17 -4.01
N ILE A 143 -0.75 -16.31 -3.00
CA ILE A 143 -0.24 -14.94 -3.06
C ILE A 143 1.30 -14.93 -2.99
N ASN A 144 1.91 -15.72 -2.11
CA ASN A 144 3.36 -15.77 -1.96
C ASN A 144 4.04 -16.31 -3.23
N ASN A 145 3.50 -17.37 -3.83
CA ASN A 145 4.04 -17.92 -5.08
C ASN A 145 3.95 -16.91 -6.24
N LEU A 146 2.88 -16.12 -6.31
CA LEU A 146 2.77 -15.05 -7.32
C LEU A 146 3.80 -13.94 -7.10
N MET A 147 4.07 -13.55 -5.86
CA MET A 147 5.10 -12.55 -5.57
C MET A 147 6.50 -13.06 -5.86
N ILE A 148 6.81 -14.33 -5.53
CA ILE A 148 8.09 -14.95 -5.90
C ILE A 148 8.25 -14.95 -7.42
N ALA A 149 7.22 -15.39 -8.15
CA ALA A 149 7.25 -15.40 -9.61
C ALA A 149 7.41 -14.00 -10.22
N ALA A 150 6.95 -12.94 -9.55
CA ALA A 150 7.15 -11.56 -9.99
C ALA A 150 8.62 -11.11 -9.95
N ASN A 151 9.51 -11.83 -9.27
CA ASN A 151 10.96 -11.58 -9.32
C ASN A 151 11.60 -12.09 -10.61
N GLU A 152 10.94 -13.01 -11.33
CA GLU A 152 11.49 -13.61 -12.52
C GLU A 152 11.47 -12.60 -13.69
N PRO A 153 12.55 -12.50 -14.47
CA PRO A 153 12.54 -11.73 -15.70
C PRO A 153 11.42 -12.19 -16.62
N ALA A 154 10.59 -11.26 -17.09
CA ALA A 154 9.49 -11.58 -18.01
C ALA A 154 9.98 -12.01 -19.41
N GLY A 155 11.28 -11.95 -19.69
CA GLY A 155 11.86 -12.32 -20.98
C GLY A 155 13.37 -12.49 -20.93
N GLU A 156 13.94 -12.89 -22.07
CA GLU A 156 15.37 -13.08 -22.26
C GLU A 156 15.97 -11.83 -22.92
N GLY A 157 17.11 -11.37 -22.41
CA GLY A 157 17.90 -10.30 -23.02
C GLY A 157 19.26 -10.84 -23.48
N SER A 158 19.67 -10.51 -24.69
CA SER A 158 21.04 -10.72 -25.17
C SER A 158 21.81 -9.42 -25.19
N VAL A 159 23.11 -9.46 -24.95
CA VAL A 159 23.98 -8.29 -25.15
C VAL A 159 23.95 -7.91 -26.62
N ALA A 160 23.39 -6.73 -26.92
CA ALA A 160 23.35 -6.22 -28.29
C ALA A 160 24.69 -5.60 -28.70
N ILE A 161 25.27 -4.76 -27.84
CA ILE A 161 26.53 -4.03 -28.07
C ILE A 161 27.23 -3.82 -26.73
N THR A 162 28.57 -3.88 -26.69
CA THR A 162 29.38 -3.58 -25.50
C THR A 162 30.14 -2.28 -25.72
N LEU A 163 29.89 -1.24 -24.91
CA LEU A 163 30.58 0.04 -25.06
C LEU A 163 31.93 0.05 -24.30
N PRO A 164 33.02 0.56 -24.89
CA PRO A 164 34.30 0.66 -24.23
C PRO A 164 34.39 1.90 -23.33
N GLY A 165 34.81 1.72 -22.08
CA GLY A 165 35.03 2.80 -21.11
C GLY A 165 34.08 2.77 -19.92
N PRO A 166 34.21 3.71 -18.97
CA PRO A 166 33.42 3.71 -17.75
C PRO A 166 32.01 4.27 -18.01
N PRO A 167 30.93 3.63 -17.52
CA PRO A 167 29.55 4.04 -17.79
C PRO A 167 29.22 5.50 -17.46
N ARG A 168 29.89 6.07 -16.46
CA ARG A 168 29.72 7.47 -16.03
C ARG A 168 30.10 8.50 -17.10
N ASP A 169 30.85 8.09 -18.12
CA ASP A 169 31.28 8.99 -19.19
C ASP A 169 30.19 9.16 -20.26
N TYR A 170 29.16 8.31 -20.25
CA TYR A 170 28.04 8.36 -21.18
C TYR A 170 26.88 9.17 -20.59
N GLY A 171 26.37 10.11 -21.38
CA GLY A 171 25.29 11.02 -20.96
C GLY A 171 24.02 10.89 -21.78
N ALA A 172 24.11 10.41 -23.01
CA ALA A 172 22.96 10.23 -23.89
C ALA A 172 23.18 9.05 -24.84
N LEU A 173 22.08 8.36 -25.16
CA LEU A 173 22.02 7.25 -26.10
C LEU A 173 20.85 7.49 -27.05
N ALA A 174 21.08 7.37 -28.36
CA ALA A 174 20.04 7.49 -29.37
C ALA A 174 20.31 6.54 -30.54
N TRP A 175 19.28 5.85 -31.03
CA TRP A 175 19.38 5.10 -32.28
C TRP A 175 19.19 6.04 -33.47
N ASP A 176 20.13 6.03 -34.42
CA ASP A 176 19.99 6.69 -35.71
C ASP A 176 19.46 5.70 -36.74
N PRO A 177 18.15 5.74 -37.10
CA PRO A 177 17.58 4.80 -38.06
C PRO A 177 18.09 5.04 -39.49
N SER A 178 18.64 6.22 -39.81
CA SER A 178 19.15 6.50 -41.14
C SER A 178 20.51 5.84 -41.41
N ARG A 179 21.28 5.64 -40.35
CA ARG A 179 22.61 5.01 -40.40
C ARG A 179 22.64 3.61 -39.81
N GLU A 180 21.56 3.19 -39.16
CA GLU A 180 21.47 1.97 -38.36
C GLU A 180 22.60 1.88 -37.33
N ARG A 181 22.83 2.99 -36.62
CA ARG A 181 23.90 3.12 -35.63
C ARG A 181 23.37 3.65 -34.31
N LEU A 182 23.93 3.14 -33.22
CA LEU A 182 23.76 3.73 -31.91
C LEU A 182 24.68 4.96 -31.79
N LEU A 183 24.11 6.09 -31.39
CA LEU A 183 24.82 7.32 -31.11
C LEU A 183 24.97 7.48 -29.59
N LEU A 184 26.17 7.87 -29.17
CA LEU A 184 26.58 7.97 -27.78
C LEU A 184 27.13 9.35 -27.50
N GLY A 185 26.49 10.09 -26.59
CA GLY A 185 26.99 11.36 -26.08
C GLY A 185 27.91 11.15 -24.89
N THR A 186 29.10 11.75 -24.92
CA THR A 186 30.06 11.70 -23.82
C THR A 186 29.97 12.96 -22.96
N VAL A 187 29.86 12.80 -21.63
CA VAL A 187 29.72 13.92 -20.69
C VAL A 187 31.04 14.66 -20.51
N ARG A 188 32.14 13.91 -20.37
CA ARG A 188 33.46 14.51 -20.12
C ARG A 188 34.02 15.21 -21.35
N GLU A 189 33.88 14.60 -22.52
CA GLU A 189 34.47 15.13 -23.76
C GLU A 189 33.50 15.97 -24.58
N GLY A 190 32.19 15.92 -24.30
CA GLY A 190 31.18 16.64 -25.08
C GLY A 190 31.06 16.16 -26.53
N LYS A 191 31.49 14.94 -26.83
CA LYS A 191 31.47 14.37 -28.19
C LYS A 191 30.27 13.45 -28.40
N LEU A 192 29.78 13.41 -29.64
CA LEU A 192 28.87 12.39 -30.14
C LEU A 192 29.68 11.33 -30.90
N LEU A 193 29.61 10.08 -30.44
CA LEU A 193 30.25 8.93 -31.04
C LEU A 193 29.20 8.07 -31.74
N ALA A 194 29.48 7.58 -32.94
CA ALA A 194 28.68 6.52 -33.56
C ALA A 194 29.32 5.18 -33.22
N VAL A 195 28.55 4.28 -32.63
CA VAL A 195 29.01 2.98 -32.15
C VAL A 195 29.02 1.99 -33.31
N ALA A 196 30.14 1.29 -33.47
CA ALA A 196 30.30 0.26 -34.50
C ALA A 196 29.58 -1.04 -34.10
N ASP A 197 29.43 -1.98 -35.03
CA ASP A 197 28.71 -3.24 -34.79
C ASP A 197 29.37 -4.13 -33.72
N ASP A 198 30.67 -3.93 -33.49
CA ASP A 198 31.49 -4.64 -32.51
C ASP A 198 31.62 -3.93 -31.15
N GLY A 199 31.13 -2.69 -31.03
CA GLY A 199 31.17 -1.89 -29.79
C GLY A 199 32.28 -0.87 -29.71
#